data_AF-A0A4S2L118-F1
#
_entry.id   AF-A0A4S2L118-F1
#
_cell.length_a   1.000
_cell.length_b   1.000
_cell.length_c   1.000
_cell.angle_alpha   90.00
_cell.angle_beta   90.00
_cell.angle_gamma   90.00
#
_symmetry.space_group_name_H-M   'P 1'
#
loop_
_entity.id
_entity.type
_entity.pdbx_description
1 polymer ?
#
loop_
_entity_poly.entity_id
_entity_poly.type
_entity_poly.pdbx_seq_one_letter_code
_entity_poly.pdbx_strand_id
1 'polypeptide(L)'
;MDIYTTDEVTRHNNANDLWIVIHGAVYDVTAFHKEHPGGEEVLLQLAGQDATECFDSIGHSYEAINLRETLKIGELVDDISPAESKTTTTEVKEPMEDDWQYQEPKAEMQSQNMTFICGAIAIYAIIMFYCGIIMDIYTTDEVTRHNNANDLWIVIHGAVYDVTAFHKEHPGGEEVLLQLAGQDATECFDSIGHSYEAINLRETLKIGELVDDISPAESKTTTTDRLYEEEIAKDQRNMAEKRVFTRSEIKKNDDKDKVLIILHDKVYNVHTFLNEHPGGEEILLDHKGKDGSEDFDDVGHSKDAMELMKKYQVGTIDDSERANKPPRKGWVAGYNTNEQKNVRGPGMPFYLLMSGIVLAASFLFFALKKVLIDPLDDSQNAVDA
;
A
#
# COMPACT_ATOMS: atom_id res chain seq x y z
N MET A 1 21.74 -2.09 13.44
CA MET A 1 21.65 -0.63 13.55
C MET A 1 23.03 -0.12 13.89
N ASP A 2 23.51 0.86 13.14
CA ASP A 2 24.72 1.57 13.49
C ASP A 2 24.41 2.55 14.65
N ILE A 3 25.41 2.79 15.49
CA ILE A 3 25.29 3.62 16.69
C ILE A 3 26.13 4.86 16.48
N TYR A 4 25.53 6.03 16.71
CA TYR A 4 26.14 7.33 16.50
C TYR A 4 26.17 8.14 17.79
N THR A 5 27.14 9.04 17.91
CA THR A 5 27.29 9.96 19.05
C THR A 5 26.86 11.37 18.66
N THR A 6 26.47 12.21 19.63
CA THR A 6 26.12 13.62 19.37
C THR A 6 27.27 14.36 18.69
N ASP A 7 28.50 14.10 19.14
CA ASP A 7 29.73 14.67 18.57
C ASP A 7 29.98 14.25 17.11
N GLU A 8 29.41 13.13 16.68
CA GLU A 8 29.48 12.67 15.30
C GLU A 8 28.41 13.33 14.46
N VAL A 9 27.15 13.30 14.89
CA VAL A 9 26.02 13.90 14.16
C VAL A 9 26.23 15.40 13.93
N THR A 10 26.82 16.12 14.89
CA THR A 10 27.13 17.56 14.77
C THR A 10 28.12 17.91 13.65
N ARG A 11 28.90 16.93 13.14
CA ARG A 11 29.82 17.15 12.00
C ARG A 11 29.09 17.15 10.66
N HIS A 12 27.91 16.54 10.59
CA HIS A 12 27.07 16.42 9.40
C HIS A 12 26.07 17.59 9.34
N ASN A 13 26.60 18.81 9.19
CA ASN A 13 25.86 20.06 9.32
C ASN A 13 25.81 20.92 8.03
N ASN A 14 26.07 20.34 6.87
CA ASN A 14 26.17 21.07 5.60
C ASN A 14 25.17 20.56 4.55
N ALA A 15 24.88 21.35 3.51
CA ALA A 15 23.93 20.95 2.45
C ALA A 15 24.33 19.68 1.67
N ASN A 16 25.63 19.34 1.64
CA ASN A 16 26.11 18.12 0.98
C ASN A 16 26.34 16.96 1.97
N ASP A 17 26.07 17.19 3.26
CA ASP A 17 26.31 16.23 4.35
C ASP A 17 25.47 16.66 5.57
N LEU A 18 24.20 16.25 5.58
CA LEU A 18 23.14 16.77 6.46
C LEU A 18 22.46 15.65 7.23
N TRP A 19 22.77 15.55 8.53
CA TRP A 19 22.09 14.62 9.42
C TRP A 19 21.28 15.35 10.47
N ILE A 20 20.19 14.71 10.90
CA ILE A 20 19.33 15.21 11.97
C ILE A 20 18.98 14.08 12.93
N VAL A 21 18.73 14.43 14.19
CA VAL A 21 18.24 13.49 15.20
C VAL A 21 16.75 13.72 15.41
N ILE A 22 15.95 12.64 15.38
CA ILE A 22 14.53 12.67 15.71
C ILE A 22 14.22 11.48 16.61
N HIS A 23 13.63 11.71 17.79
CA HIS A 23 13.27 10.66 18.76
C HIS A 23 14.45 9.71 19.11
N GLY A 24 15.66 10.25 19.20
CA GLY A 24 16.87 9.47 19.50
C GLY A 24 17.39 8.59 18.33
N ALA A 25 16.78 8.69 17.15
CA ALA A 25 17.28 8.05 15.93
C ALA A 25 17.99 9.08 15.04
N VAL A 26 19.05 8.63 14.34
CA VAL A 26 19.83 9.46 13.42
C VAL A 26 19.38 9.20 11.99
N TYR A 27 19.14 10.28 11.25
CA TYR A 27 18.63 10.25 9.88
C TYR A 27 19.55 11.02 8.94
N ASP A 28 19.87 10.43 7.79
CA ASP A 28 20.58 11.10 6.71
C ASP A 28 19.58 11.72 5.73
N VAL A 29 19.48 13.04 5.77
CA VAL A 29 18.58 13.83 4.92
C VAL A 29 19.34 14.58 3.82
N THR A 30 20.60 14.21 3.56
CA THR A 30 21.46 14.84 2.54
C THR A 30 20.83 14.80 1.15
N ALA A 31 20.22 13.69 0.76
CA ALA A 31 19.53 13.60 -0.54
C ALA A 31 18.15 14.29 -0.51
N PHE A 32 17.53 14.37 0.66
CA PHE A 32 16.13 14.77 0.81
C PHE A 32 15.91 16.26 1.09
N HIS A 33 16.91 16.99 1.59
CA HIS A 33 16.72 18.40 2.01
C HIS A 33 16.17 19.31 0.90
N LYS A 34 16.50 19.04 -0.37
CA LYS A 34 16.00 19.79 -1.54
C LYS A 34 14.56 19.47 -1.92
N GLU A 35 14.08 18.29 -1.53
CA GLU A 35 12.75 17.77 -1.84
C GLU A 35 11.77 17.99 -0.67
N HIS A 36 12.26 18.57 0.44
CA HIS A 36 11.47 18.80 1.63
C HIS A 36 10.36 19.83 1.38
N PRO A 37 9.06 19.47 1.56
CA PRO A 37 7.93 20.36 1.29
C PRO A 37 7.91 21.65 2.12
N GLY A 38 8.54 21.65 3.30
CA GLY A 38 8.69 22.83 4.16
C GLY A 38 9.86 23.75 3.76
N GLY A 39 10.54 23.47 2.65
CA GLY A 39 11.75 24.16 2.19
C GLY A 39 13.04 23.53 2.72
N GLU A 40 14.15 23.77 2.04
CA GLU A 40 15.47 23.25 2.45
C GLU A 40 16.05 23.99 3.67
N GLU A 41 15.68 25.26 3.85
CA GLU A 41 16.24 26.14 4.89
C GLU A 41 15.97 25.62 6.31
N VAL A 42 14.80 25.01 6.54
CA VAL A 42 14.43 24.49 7.86
C VAL A 42 15.28 23.28 8.25
N LEU A 43 15.62 22.42 7.30
CA LEU A 43 16.49 21.27 7.54
C LEU A 43 17.95 21.69 7.68
N LEU A 44 18.40 22.68 6.91
CA LEU A 44 19.74 23.27 7.05
C LEU A 44 19.95 23.95 8.41
N GLN A 45 18.92 24.59 8.96
CA GLN A 45 19.01 25.22 10.28
C GLN A 45 19.13 24.18 11.41
N LEU A 46 18.57 22.99 11.22
CA LEU A 46 18.58 21.87 12.17
C LEU A 46 19.68 20.84 11.87
N ALA A 47 20.54 21.12 10.89
CA ALA A 47 21.61 20.23 10.50
C ALA A 47 22.59 19.99 11.65
N GLY A 48 22.86 18.71 11.93
CA GLY A 48 23.69 18.25 13.03
C GLY A 48 23.07 18.43 14.43
N GLN A 49 21.76 18.68 14.52
CA GLN A 49 21.05 18.93 15.78
C GLN A 49 19.88 17.96 15.98
N ASP A 50 19.32 17.99 17.20
CA ASP A 50 18.07 17.32 17.51
C ASP A 50 16.88 18.15 17.02
N ALA A 51 16.16 17.59 16.06
CA ALA A 51 15.00 18.17 15.41
C ALA A 51 13.67 17.63 15.98
N THR A 52 13.68 16.83 17.05
CA THR A 52 12.48 16.16 17.60
C THR A 52 11.35 17.15 17.90
N GLU A 53 11.65 18.22 18.63
CA GLU A 53 10.64 19.23 19.00
C GLU A 53 10.10 19.96 17.75
N CYS A 54 10.97 20.30 16.80
CA CYS A 54 10.56 20.91 15.53
C CYS A 54 9.73 19.94 14.68
N PHE A 55 10.07 18.65 14.68
CA PHE A 55 9.34 17.64 13.91
C PHE A 55 7.93 17.41 14.46
N ASP A 56 7.80 17.30 15.78
CA ASP A 56 6.52 17.02 16.46
C ASP A 56 5.59 18.24 16.48
N SER A 57 6.13 19.46 16.63
CA SER A 57 5.34 20.69 16.69
C SER A 57 4.73 21.10 15.35
N ILE A 58 5.36 20.72 14.24
CA ILE A 58 4.89 21.03 12.88
C ILE A 58 3.70 20.12 12.48
N GLY A 59 3.65 18.88 12.97
CA GLY A 59 2.61 17.91 12.60
C GLY A 59 2.78 17.38 11.17
N HIS A 60 3.83 16.61 10.93
CA HIS A 60 4.12 16.00 9.63
C HIS A 60 3.11 14.90 9.25
N SER A 61 2.80 14.77 7.95
CA SER A 61 1.87 13.73 7.46
C SER A 61 2.44 12.32 7.64
N TYR A 62 1.56 11.32 7.56
CA TYR A 62 1.92 9.90 7.65
C TYR A 62 3.00 9.49 6.63
N GLU A 63 2.90 9.97 5.40
CA GLU A 63 3.87 9.71 4.33
C GLU A 63 5.23 10.29 4.66
N ALA A 64 5.29 11.48 5.27
CA ALA A 64 6.54 12.10 5.70
C ALA A 64 7.20 11.31 6.84
N ILE A 65 6.40 10.75 7.76
CA ILE A 65 6.89 9.88 8.84
C ILE A 65 7.46 8.57 8.26
N ASN A 66 6.77 7.95 7.30
CA ASN A 66 7.26 6.73 6.64
C ASN A 66 8.52 6.98 5.80
N LEU A 67 8.57 8.11 5.10
CA LEU A 67 9.74 8.52 4.34
C LEU A 67 10.94 8.72 5.26
N ARG A 68 10.73 9.35 6.43
CA ARG A 68 11.75 9.49 7.47
C ARG A 68 12.34 8.13 7.87
N GLU A 69 11.52 7.09 8.06
CA GLU A 69 12.03 5.76 8.41
C GLU A 69 12.96 5.17 7.34
N THR A 70 12.75 5.48 6.06
CA THR A 70 13.67 5.04 4.98
C THR A 70 15.03 5.75 5.02
N LEU A 71 15.11 6.91 5.66
CA LEU A 71 16.31 7.72 5.81
C LEU A 71 17.06 7.43 7.13
N LYS A 72 16.54 6.51 7.96
CA LYS A 72 17.16 6.15 9.25
C LYS A 72 18.48 5.43 9.01
N ILE A 73 19.55 6.00 9.54
CA ILE A 73 20.89 5.40 9.48
C ILE A 73 21.28 4.71 10.79
N GLY A 74 20.70 5.10 11.93
CA GLY A 74 21.02 4.47 13.21
C GLY A 74 20.36 5.10 14.42
N GLU A 75 20.94 4.87 15.59
CA GLU A 75 20.47 5.36 16.89
C GLU A 75 21.54 6.17 17.61
N LEU A 76 21.09 7.21 18.31
CA LEU A 76 21.94 8.13 19.07
C LEU A 76 22.16 7.58 20.48
N VAL A 77 23.42 7.51 20.92
CA VAL A 77 23.77 7.14 22.30
C VAL A 77 24.61 8.25 22.92
N ASP A 78 24.05 8.92 23.93
CA ASP A 78 24.68 10.06 24.61
C ASP A 78 25.46 9.67 25.88
N ASP A 79 25.34 8.42 26.36
CA ASP A 79 26.02 7.96 27.59
C ASP A 79 27.04 6.84 27.32
N ILE A 80 28.28 7.22 27.04
CA ILE A 80 29.42 6.31 27.22
C ILE A 80 30.08 6.63 28.56
N SER A 81 29.59 6.00 29.63
CA SER A 81 30.43 5.69 30.79
C SER A 81 31.45 4.62 30.37
N PRO A 82 32.74 4.74 30.70
CA PRO A 82 33.80 3.93 30.10
C PRO A 82 33.81 2.51 30.66
N ALA A 83 32.99 1.64 30.10
CA ALA A 83 33.13 0.19 30.22
C ALA A 83 32.56 -0.46 28.95
N GLU A 84 33.44 -1.11 28.19
CA GLU A 84 33.18 -1.90 26.97
C GLU A 84 33.18 -1.15 25.62
N SER A 85 34.23 -0.35 25.39
CA SER A 85 34.84 -0.31 24.06
C SER A 85 35.63 -1.60 23.83
N LYS A 86 35.08 -2.54 23.05
CA LYS A 86 35.90 -3.52 22.34
C LYS A 86 36.25 -2.96 20.97
N THR A 87 37.36 -2.25 20.98
CA THR A 87 38.18 -1.89 19.83
C THR A 87 38.52 -3.15 19.02
N THR A 88 38.13 -3.21 17.74
CA THR A 88 38.90 -3.97 16.75
C THR A 88 39.52 -2.94 15.82
N THR A 89 40.74 -2.58 16.17
CA THR A 89 41.65 -1.73 15.41
C THR A 89 41.89 -2.37 14.05
N THR A 90 41.55 -1.68 12.96
CA THR A 90 42.26 -1.84 11.70
C THR A 90 42.80 -0.48 11.29
N GLU A 91 44.12 -0.48 11.15
CA GLU A 91 45.07 0.62 11.01
C GLU A 91 44.82 1.47 9.74
N VAL A 92 44.51 2.75 9.91
CA VAL A 92 44.49 3.74 8.82
C VAL A 92 45.92 4.20 8.56
N LYS A 93 46.45 3.90 7.36
CA LYS A 93 47.61 4.59 6.81
C LYS A 93 47.14 5.85 6.06
N GLU A 94 47.85 6.94 6.30
CA GLU A 94 47.68 8.26 5.67
C GLU A 94 47.66 8.21 4.12
N PRO A 95 47.02 9.20 3.46
CA PRO A 95 46.65 9.10 2.06
C PRO A 95 47.85 9.31 1.13
N MET A 96 48.05 8.36 0.22
CA MET A 96 48.90 8.53 -0.95
C MET A 96 48.03 9.13 -2.06
N GLU A 97 48.48 10.25 -2.64
CA GLU A 97 47.86 10.87 -3.80
C GLU A 97 47.94 9.91 -5.00
N ASP A 98 46.84 9.24 -5.32
CA ASP A 98 46.70 8.46 -6.56
C ASP A 98 45.84 9.22 -7.58
N ASP A 99 46.52 9.57 -8.68
CA ASP A 99 45.99 10.05 -9.96
C ASP A 99 45.00 9.03 -10.54
N TRP A 100 43.71 9.19 -10.22
CA TRP A 100 42.65 8.35 -10.77
C TRP A 100 42.03 9.00 -11.99
N GLN A 101 42.10 8.30 -13.13
CA GLN A 101 41.32 8.66 -14.32
C GLN A 101 40.02 7.86 -14.38
N TYR A 102 38.93 8.59 -14.55
CA TYR A 102 37.58 8.08 -14.75
C TYR A 102 37.50 7.20 -16.01
N GLN A 103 36.93 5.99 -15.88
CA GLN A 103 36.48 5.17 -17.01
C GLN A 103 35.01 4.85 -16.86
N GLU A 104 34.24 5.02 -17.94
CA GLU A 104 32.81 4.71 -17.97
C GLU A 104 32.55 3.21 -17.72
N PRO A 105 31.51 2.86 -16.93
CA PRO A 105 31.13 1.47 -16.75
C PRO A 105 30.55 0.93 -18.06
N LYS A 106 31.18 -0.10 -18.63
CA LYS A 106 30.59 -0.86 -19.73
C LYS A 106 29.39 -1.63 -19.22
N ALA A 107 28.20 -1.23 -19.65
CA ALA A 107 26.95 -1.93 -19.42
C ALA A 107 26.94 -3.27 -20.18
N GLU A 108 27.59 -4.29 -19.62
CA GLU A 108 27.33 -5.69 -19.97
C GLU A 108 26.48 -6.30 -18.86
N MET A 109 25.16 -6.18 -19.02
CA MET A 109 24.17 -6.88 -18.18
C MET A 109 24.28 -8.38 -18.42
N GLN A 110 25.10 -9.04 -17.59
CA GLN A 110 25.42 -10.46 -17.68
C GLN A 110 24.14 -11.29 -17.53
N SER A 111 23.79 -12.05 -18.58
CA SER A 111 22.52 -12.76 -18.79
C SER A 111 22.09 -13.72 -17.66
N GLN A 112 23.00 -14.06 -16.74
CA GLN A 112 22.73 -14.93 -15.61
C GLN A 112 21.83 -14.26 -14.56
N ASN A 113 21.92 -12.93 -14.37
CA ASN A 113 21.11 -12.23 -13.36
C ASN A 113 19.62 -12.21 -13.74
N MET A 114 19.30 -12.16 -15.03
CA MET A 114 17.91 -12.21 -15.51
C MET A 114 17.25 -13.57 -15.23
N THR A 115 17.98 -14.68 -15.40
CA THR A 115 17.46 -16.01 -15.06
C THR A 115 17.19 -16.21 -13.57
N PHE A 116 18.03 -15.65 -12.70
CA PHE A 116 17.80 -15.69 -11.25
C PHE A 116 16.60 -14.80 -10.85
N ILE A 117 16.47 -13.61 -11.45
CA ILE A 117 15.34 -12.71 -11.19
C ILE A 117 14.02 -13.32 -11.69
N CYS A 118 13.99 -13.88 -12.90
CA CYS A 118 12.79 -14.56 -13.43
C CYS A 118 12.43 -15.81 -12.61
N GLY A 119 13.43 -16.56 -12.14
CA GLY A 119 13.22 -17.72 -11.25
C GLY A 119 12.64 -17.32 -9.90
N ALA A 120 13.15 -16.24 -9.30
CA ALA A 120 12.65 -15.70 -8.03
C ALA A 120 11.21 -15.18 -8.15
N ILE A 121 10.88 -14.48 -9.25
CA ILE A 121 9.52 -14.01 -9.52
C ILE A 121 8.56 -15.18 -9.74
N ALA A 122 8.99 -16.23 -10.45
CA ALA A 122 8.17 -17.42 -10.66
C ALA A 122 7.94 -18.20 -9.36
N ILE A 123 8.95 -18.32 -8.51
CA ILE A 123 8.82 -18.95 -7.19
C ILE A 123 7.93 -18.10 -6.28
N TYR A 124 8.06 -16.78 -6.28
CA TYR A 124 7.17 -15.87 -5.56
C TYR A 124 5.73 -15.99 -6.07
N ALA A 125 5.51 -16.01 -7.38
CA ALA A 125 4.18 -16.21 -7.96
C ALA A 125 3.58 -17.59 -7.61
N ILE A 126 4.39 -18.64 -7.56
CA ILE A 126 3.99 -19.99 -7.13
C ILE A 126 3.69 -19.99 -5.63
N ILE A 127 4.50 -19.34 -4.80
CA ILE A 127 4.23 -19.17 -3.36
C ILE A 127 2.94 -18.38 -3.16
N MET A 128 2.72 -17.27 -3.86
CA MET A 128 1.48 -16.49 -3.77
C MET A 128 0.26 -17.26 -4.29
N PHE A 129 0.45 -18.15 -5.25
CA PHE A 129 -0.59 -19.02 -5.80
C PHE A 129 -0.93 -20.21 -4.87
N TYR A 130 0.03 -20.72 -4.10
CA TYR A 130 -0.16 -21.88 -3.19
C TYR A 130 -0.25 -21.52 -1.70
N CYS A 131 0.15 -20.31 -1.30
CA CYS A 131 0.13 -19.81 0.08
C CYS A 131 -1.15 -19.01 0.40
N GLY A 132 -2.13 -19.02 -0.50
CA GLY A 132 -3.48 -18.53 -0.20
C GLY A 132 -3.53 -17.06 0.16
N ILE A 133 -3.48 -16.17 -0.84
CA ILE A 133 -4.29 -14.94 -0.74
C ILE A 133 -5.74 -15.32 -1.05
N ILE A 134 -6.27 -16.18 -0.18
CA ILE A 134 -7.70 -16.29 0.01
C ILE A 134 -7.90 -15.42 1.23
N MET A 135 -8.49 -14.23 1.05
CA MET A 135 -9.04 -13.51 2.20
C MET A 135 -10.06 -14.47 2.79
N ASP A 136 -9.78 -15.00 3.98
CA ASP A 136 -10.68 -15.93 4.64
C ASP A 136 -11.96 -15.14 4.97
N ILE A 137 -13.09 -15.68 4.53
CA ILE A 137 -14.40 -15.07 4.71
C ILE A 137 -15.08 -15.78 5.87
N TYR A 138 -15.55 -15.00 6.84
CA TYR A 138 -16.20 -15.50 8.03
C TYR A 138 -17.64 -14.96 8.10
N THR A 139 -18.55 -15.73 8.69
CA THR A 139 -19.93 -15.30 8.92
C THR A 139 -20.13 -14.87 10.38
N THR A 140 -21.15 -14.07 10.66
CA THR A 140 -21.49 -13.71 12.06
C THR A 140 -21.77 -14.95 12.92
N ASP A 141 -22.43 -15.97 12.36
CA ASP A 141 -22.66 -17.26 13.04
C ASP A 141 -21.35 -18.02 13.35
N GLU A 142 -20.28 -17.74 12.59
CA GLU A 142 -18.97 -18.26 12.88
C GLU A 142 -18.28 -17.49 13.98
N VAL A 143 -18.15 -16.18 13.83
CA VAL A 143 -17.47 -15.32 14.80
C VAL A 143 -18.07 -15.45 16.20
N THR A 144 -19.40 -15.56 16.32
CA THR A 144 -20.10 -15.73 17.60
C THR A 144 -19.72 -17.01 18.37
N ARG A 145 -19.15 -18.03 17.69
CA ARG A 145 -18.62 -19.25 18.34
C ARG A 145 -17.29 -19.02 19.05
N HIS A 146 -16.55 -18.00 18.65
CA HIS A 146 -15.22 -17.64 19.16
C HIS A 146 -15.34 -16.59 20.28
N ASN A 147 -16.00 -16.99 21.38
CA ASN A 147 -16.44 -16.09 22.45
C ASN A 147 -15.80 -16.37 23.83
N ASN A 148 -14.64 -17.03 23.88
CA ASN A 148 -14.01 -17.42 25.14
C ASN A 148 -12.53 -17.04 25.21
N ALA A 149 -11.93 -17.03 26.41
CA ALA A 149 -10.56 -16.56 26.61
C ALA A 149 -9.48 -17.37 25.87
N ASN A 150 -9.77 -18.62 25.47
CA ASN A 150 -8.83 -19.45 24.71
C ASN A 150 -9.14 -19.46 23.21
N ASP A 151 -10.17 -18.73 22.78
CA ASP A 151 -10.68 -18.67 21.42
C ASP A 151 -11.58 -17.43 21.29
N LEU A 152 -10.93 -16.28 21.10
CA LEU A 152 -11.50 -14.93 21.24
C LEU A 152 -11.35 -14.17 19.93
N TRP A 153 -12.45 -14.05 19.19
CA TRP A 153 -12.49 -13.23 17.98
C TRP A 153 -13.38 -12.01 18.19
N ILE A 154 -13.04 -10.94 17.49
CA ILE A 154 -13.83 -9.70 17.47
C ILE A 154 -13.94 -9.19 16.04
N VAL A 155 -15.01 -8.47 15.75
CA VAL A 155 -15.19 -7.78 14.46
C VAL A 155 -14.93 -6.30 14.66
N ILE A 156 -14.13 -5.71 13.76
CA ILE A 156 -13.89 -4.26 13.73
C ILE A 156 -13.95 -3.81 12.27
N HIS A 157 -14.83 -2.87 11.95
CA HIS A 157 -15.01 -2.32 10.59
C HIS A 157 -15.26 -3.40 9.52
N GLY A 158 -16.02 -4.44 9.86
CA GLY A 158 -16.33 -5.56 8.95
C GLY A 158 -15.20 -6.57 8.76
N ALA A 159 -14.04 -6.38 9.38
CA ALA A 159 -12.95 -7.36 9.39
C ALA A 159 -12.98 -8.20 10.68
N VAL A 160 -12.56 -9.47 10.57
CA VAL A 160 -12.46 -10.40 11.70
C VAL A 160 -11.03 -10.47 12.20
N TYR A 161 -10.86 -10.36 13.52
CA TYR A 161 -9.57 -10.37 14.18
C TYR A 161 -9.52 -11.45 15.25
N ASP A 162 -8.41 -12.20 15.27
CA ASP A 162 -8.11 -13.15 16.34
C ASP A 162 -7.26 -12.47 17.42
N VAL A 163 -7.89 -12.20 18.56
CA VAL A 163 -7.22 -11.56 19.71
C VAL A 163 -6.96 -12.55 20.84
N THR A 164 -7.02 -13.85 20.56
CA THR A 164 -6.81 -14.92 21.55
C THR A 164 -5.44 -14.83 22.22
N ALA A 165 -4.39 -14.50 21.48
CA ALA A 165 -3.06 -14.31 22.06
C ALA A 165 -2.93 -12.96 22.78
N PHE A 166 -3.65 -11.95 22.28
CA PHE A 166 -3.46 -10.55 22.66
C PHE A 166 -4.29 -10.09 23.87
N HIS A 167 -5.40 -10.77 24.20
CA HIS A 167 -6.32 -10.29 25.23
C HIS A 167 -5.67 -10.00 26.59
N LYS A 168 -4.63 -10.74 26.98
CA LYS A 168 -3.88 -10.55 28.24
C LYS A 168 -2.91 -9.38 28.22
N GLU A 169 -2.47 -8.99 27.03
CA GLU A 169 -1.50 -7.92 26.80
C GLU A 169 -2.20 -6.59 26.48
N HIS A 170 -3.52 -6.62 26.33
CA HIS A 170 -4.31 -5.46 26.01
C HIS A 170 -4.20 -4.38 27.11
N PRO A 171 -3.69 -3.17 26.79
CA PRO A 171 -3.50 -2.10 27.77
C PRO A 171 -4.80 -1.61 28.43
N GLY A 172 -5.95 -1.79 27.77
CA GLY A 172 -7.28 -1.48 28.31
C GLY A 172 -7.84 -2.56 29.24
N GLY A 173 -7.09 -3.63 29.51
CA GLY A 173 -7.50 -4.79 30.29
C GLY A 173 -8.13 -5.90 29.44
N GLU A 174 -8.05 -7.14 29.91
CA GLU A 174 -8.61 -8.29 29.20
C GLU A 174 -10.15 -8.35 29.24
N GLU A 175 -10.75 -7.76 30.30
CA GLU A 175 -12.19 -7.82 30.55
C GLU A 175 -13.01 -7.18 29.42
N VAL A 176 -12.51 -6.08 28.84
CA VAL A 176 -13.21 -5.38 27.75
C VAL A 176 -13.23 -6.20 26.45
N LEU A 177 -12.15 -6.94 26.16
CA LEU A 177 -12.10 -7.82 24.99
C LEU A 177 -12.95 -9.08 25.21
N LEU A 178 -12.94 -9.64 26.43
CA LEU A 178 -13.81 -10.77 26.78
C LEU A 178 -15.29 -10.42 26.71
N GLN A 179 -15.67 -9.18 27.06
CA GLN A 179 -17.06 -8.72 26.95
C GLN A 179 -17.53 -8.60 25.50
N LEU A 180 -16.61 -8.30 24.58
CA LEU A 180 -16.86 -8.14 23.15
C LEU A 180 -16.53 -9.41 22.33
N ALA A 181 -16.21 -10.51 23.01
CA ALA A 181 -15.84 -11.76 22.35
C ALA A 181 -17.01 -12.30 21.52
N GLY A 182 -16.72 -12.62 20.27
CA GLY A 182 -17.68 -13.08 19.26
C GLY A 182 -18.66 -12.00 18.78
N GLN A 183 -18.37 -10.72 19.02
CA GLN A 183 -19.25 -9.58 18.68
C GLN A 183 -18.53 -8.52 17.83
N ASP A 184 -19.32 -7.62 17.27
CA ASP A 184 -18.83 -6.40 16.63
C ASP A 184 -18.42 -5.37 17.68
N ALA A 185 -17.12 -5.09 17.71
CA ALA A 185 -16.45 -4.16 18.61
C ALA A 185 -16.19 -2.80 17.98
N THR A 186 -16.67 -2.53 16.76
CA THR A 186 -16.36 -1.31 15.99
C THR A 186 -16.64 -0.03 16.78
N GLU A 187 -17.85 0.12 17.34
CA GLU A 187 -18.22 1.31 18.12
C GLU A 187 -17.35 1.47 19.39
N CYS A 188 -17.07 0.36 20.07
CA CYS A 188 -16.20 0.36 21.25
C CYS A 188 -14.74 0.67 20.89
N PHE A 189 -14.28 0.26 19.71
CA PHE A 189 -12.92 0.52 19.25
C PHE A 189 -12.74 2.00 18.88
N ASP A 190 -13.70 2.58 18.15
CA ASP A 190 -13.63 3.95 17.66
C ASP A 190 -13.82 4.99 18.78
N SER A 191 -14.71 4.72 19.74
CA SER A 191 -15.03 5.65 20.83
C SER A 191 -13.89 5.88 21.83
N ILE A 192 -12.93 4.94 21.91
CA ILE A 192 -11.81 5.01 22.84
C ILE A 192 -10.63 5.83 22.29
N GLY A 193 -10.49 5.92 20.96
CA GLY A 193 -9.37 6.63 20.34
C GLY A 193 -8.03 5.94 20.56
N HIS A 194 -7.91 4.69 20.09
CA HIS A 194 -6.68 3.90 20.18
C HIS A 194 -5.48 4.59 19.52
N SER A 195 -4.27 4.42 20.08
CA SER A 195 -3.04 4.96 19.50
C SER A 195 -2.72 4.31 18.16
N TYR A 196 -1.90 4.99 17.36
CA TYR A 196 -1.44 4.48 16.06
C TYR A 196 -0.78 3.08 16.16
N GLU A 197 0.03 2.86 17.19
CA GLU A 197 0.65 1.55 17.44
C GLU A 197 -0.40 0.44 17.68
N ALA A 198 -1.48 0.75 18.39
CA ALA A 198 -2.56 -0.21 18.64
C ALA A 198 -3.36 -0.52 17.36
N ILE A 199 -3.55 0.46 16.48
CA ILE A 199 -4.20 0.25 15.16
C ILE A 199 -3.32 -0.62 14.26
N ASN A 200 -2.02 -0.40 14.22
CA ASN A 200 -1.11 -1.25 13.45
C ASN A 200 -1.05 -2.67 14.00
N LEU A 201 -1.03 -2.82 15.33
CA LEU A 201 -1.06 -4.13 15.97
C LEU A 201 -2.35 -4.88 15.59
N ARG A 202 -3.50 -4.20 15.56
CA ARG A 202 -4.77 -4.77 15.10
C ARG A 202 -4.65 -5.36 13.69
N GLU A 203 -4.02 -4.67 12.74
CA GLU A 203 -3.85 -5.19 11.36
C GLU A 203 -3.06 -6.51 11.33
N THR A 204 -2.11 -6.71 12.25
CA THR A 204 -1.37 -7.99 12.34
C THR A 204 -2.20 -9.16 12.87
N LEU A 205 -3.29 -8.85 13.58
CA LEU A 205 -4.22 -9.84 14.16
C LEU A 205 -5.41 -10.15 13.24
N LYS A 206 -5.46 -9.53 12.06
CA LYS A 206 -6.54 -9.73 11.09
C LYS A 206 -6.46 -11.12 10.49
N ILE A 207 -7.57 -11.85 10.57
CA ILE A 207 -7.69 -13.18 9.97
C ILE A 207 -8.57 -13.16 8.72
N GLY A 208 -9.48 -12.19 8.55
CA GLY A 208 -10.37 -12.17 7.38
C GLY A 208 -11.40 -11.06 7.36
N GLU A 209 -12.41 -11.22 6.51
CA GLU A 209 -13.55 -10.30 6.36
C GLU A 209 -14.86 -10.99 6.77
N LEU A 210 -15.79 -10.20 7.33
CA LEU A 210 -17.13 -10.64 7.73
C LEU A 210 -18.12 -10.49 6.57
N VAL A 211 -18.91 -11.53 6.31
CA VAL A 211 -20.03 -11.51 5.35
C VAL A 211 -21.30 -11.96 6.05
N ASP A 212 -22.29 -11.06 6.12
CA ASP A 212 -23.51 -11.24 6.93
C ASP A 212 -24.70 -11.86 6.19
N ASP A 213 -24.66 -12.00 4.86
CA ASP A 213 -25.79 -12.52 4.08
C ASP A 213 -25.37 -13.50 2.99
N ILE A 214 -25.10 -14.76 3.36
CA ILE A 214 -25.12 -15.86 2.38
C ILE A 214 -26.58 -16.30 2.21
N SER A 215 -27.29 -15.69 1.26
CA SER A 215 -28.45 -16.31 0.64
C SER A 215 -28.03 -17.70 0.12
N PRO A 216 -28.78 -18.81 0.34
CA PRO A 216 -28.37 -20.17 -0.02
C PRO A 216 -28.05 -20.46 -1.50
N ALA A 217 -27.98 -19.45 -2.36
CA ALA A 217 -27.62 -19.55 -3.77
C ALA A 217 -26.10 -19.45 -4.07
N GLU A 218 -25.26 -18.98 -3.14
CA GLU A 218 -23.87 -18.60 -3.46
C GLU A 218 -22.80 -19.61 -3.01
N SER A 219 -23.08 -20.92 -3.09
CA SER A 219 -22.04 -21.93 -2.81
C SER A 219 -21.21 -22.31 -4.05
N LYS A 220 -21.57 -21.88 -5.27
CA LYS A 220 -20.82 -22.26 -6.49
C LYS A 220 -20.90 -21.22 -7.61
N THR A 221 -20.05 -20.20 -7.56
CA THR A 221 -19.67 -19.51 -8.81
C THR A 221 -18.21 -19.05 -8.77
N THR A 222 -17.36 -19.86 -9.39
CA THR A 222 -16.02 -19.46 -9.80
C THR A 222 -16.09 -19.03 -11.26
N THR A 223 -15.59 -17.84 -11.58
CA THR A 223 -15.26 -17.32 -12.94
C THR A 223 -16.35 -16.53 -13.69
N THR A 224 -17.65 -16.80 -13.56
CA THR A 224 -18.68 -16.01 -14.30
C THR A 224 -19.08 -14.69 -13.65
N ASP A 225 -18.94 -14.55 -12.33
CA ASP A 225 -19.39 -13.34 -11.60
C ASP A 225 -18.44 -12.14 -11.80
N ARG A 226 -17.15 -12.37 -12.08
CA ARG A 226 -16.22 -11.28 -12.42
C ARG A 226 -16.61 -10.54 -13.71
N LEU A 227 -17.28 -11.22 -14.65
CA LEU A 227 -17.77 -10.58 -15.88
C LEU A 227 -19.09 -9.84 -15.65
N TYR A 228 -19.97 -10.34 -14.78
CA TYR A 228 -21.23 -9.67 -14.43
C TYR A 228 -21.00 -8.46 -13.50
N GLU A 229 -20.08 -8.54 -12.54
CA GLU A 229 -19.72 -7.40 -11.67
C GLU A 229 -18.98 -6.31 -12.44
N GLU A 230 -18.08 -6.66 -13.38
CA GLU A 230 -17.49 -5.67 -14.29
C GLU A 230 -18.57 -5.00 -15.14
N GLU A 231 -19.59 -5.73 -15.61
CA GLU A 231 -20.65 -5.19 -16.45
C GLU A 231 -21.63 -4.31 -15.64
N ILE A 232 -21.98 -4.70 -14.40
CA ILE A 232 -22.81 -3.90 -13.48
C ILE A 232 -22.07 -2.66 -12.97
N ALA A 233 -20.79 -2.77 -12.61
CA ALA A 233 -19.97 -1.62 -12.22
C ALA A 233 -19.77 -0.65 -13.38
N LYS A 234 -19.66 -1.16 -14.61
CA LYS A 234 -19.61 -0.35 -15.83
C LYS A 234 -20.95 0.32 -16.12
N ASP A 235 -22.08 -0.33 -15.87
CA ASP A 235 -23.42 0.26 -15.99
C ASP A 235 -23.71 1.31 -14.92
N GLN A 236 -23.29 1.09 -13.67
CA GLN A 236 -23.39 2.08 -12.60
C GLN A 236 -22.46 3.28 -12.85
N ARG A 237 -21.25 3.04 -13.37
CA ARG A 237 -20.32 4.09 -13.79
C ARG A 237 -20.83 4.89 -15.00
N ASN A 238 -21.46 4.22 -15.96
CA ASN A 238 -22.15 4.86 -17.09
C ASN A 238 -23.37 5.68 -16.61
N MET A 239 -24.08 5.23 -15.57
CA MET A 239 -25.18 5.99 -14.98
C MET A 239 -24.67 7.20 -14.19
N ALA A 240 -23.54 7.09 -13.47
CA ALA A 240 -22.87 8.20 -12.80
C ALA A 240 -22.28 9.23 -13.79
N GLU A 241 -21.66 8.80 -14.90
CA GLU A 241 -21.23 9.71 -15.97
C GLU A 241 -22.39 10.48 -16.61
N LYS A 242 -23.61 9.94 -16.56
CA LYS A 242 -24.82 10.54 -17.13
C LYS A 242 -25.55 11.50 -16.20
N ARG A 243 -25.21 11.55 -14.90
CA ARG A 243 -25.82 12.50 -13.96
C ARG A 243 -25.11 13.84 -14.09
N VAL A 244 -25.80 14.77 -14.73
CA VAL A 244 -25.34 16.13 -14.95
C VAL A 244 -25.83 17.00 -13.79
N PHE A 245 -24.91 17.72 -13.15
CA PHE A 245 -25.22 18.67 -12.09
C PHE A 245 -24.88 20.10 -12.53
N THR A 246 -25.63 21.07 -12.03
CA THR A 246 -25.33 22.50 -12.22
C THR A 246 -24.59 23.07 -11.01
N ARG A 247 -23.68 24.05 -11.19
CA ARG A 247 -22.96 24.69 -10.08
C ARG A 247 -23.94 25.33 -9.07
N SER A 248 -25.08 25.79 -9.57
CA SER A 248 -26.17 26.35 -8.74
C SER A 248 -26.87 25.32 -7.86
N GLU A 249 -26.98 24.06 -8.31
CA GLU A 249 -27.55 22.95 -7.54
C GLU A 249 -26.59 22.49 -6.44
N ILE A 250 -25.31 22.37 -6.76
CA ILE A 250 -24.27 21.93 -5.81
C ILE A 250 -24.06 23.00 -4.71
N LYS A 251 -24.14 24.30 -5.06
CA LYS A 251 -24.04 25.40 -4.09
C LYS A 251 -25.25 25.51 -3.14
N LYS A 252 -26.42 25.05 -3.56
CA LYS A 252 -27.65 25.04 -2.74
C LYS A 252 -27.82 23.77 -1.90
N ASN A 253 -26.79 22.92 -1.86
CA ASN A 253 -26.84 21.65 -1.16
C ASN A 253 -26.85 21.86 0.37
N ASP A 254 -28.06 21.96 0.93
CA ASP A 254 -28.34 22.15 2.36
C ASP A 254 -28.39 20.82 3.13
N ASP A 255 -28.21 19.68 2.46
CA ASP A 255 -28.17 18.36 3.09
C ASP A 255 -26.89 18.22 3.92
N LYS A 256 -27.03 17.98 5.24
CA LYS A 256 -25.89 17.68 6.13
C LYS A 256 -25.20 16.37 5.77
N ASP A 257 -25.95 15.42 5.20
CA ASP A 257 -25.50 14.06 4.89
C ASP A 257 -24.97 13.91 3.45
N LYS A 258 -24.83 15.01 2.71
CA LYS A 258 -24.23 15.01 1.37
C LYS A 258 -23.21 16.13 1.25
N VAL A 259 -21.95 15.76 1.07
CA VAL A 259 -20.87 16.70 0.83
C VAL A 259 -20.47 16.55 -0.63
N LEU A 260 -21.02 17.44 -1.46
CA LEU A 260 -20.72 17.49 -2.88
C LEU A 260 -19.58 18.48 -3.13
N ILE A 261 -18.52 18.01 -3.77
CA ILE A 261 -17.36 18.82 -4.17
C ILE A 261 -17.17 18.67 -5.67
N ILE A 262 -16.79 19.78 -6.31
CA ILE A 262 -16.45 19.82 -7.73
C ILE A 262 -14.94 19.75 -7.86
N LEU A 263 -14.43 18.78 -8.60
CA LEU A 263 -13.01 18.63 -8.96
C LEU A 263 -12.90 18.33 -10.46
N HIS A 264 -12.15 19.14 -11.19
CA HIS A 264 -11.92 19.01 -12.64
C HIS A 264 -13.21 18.79 -13.46
N ASP A 265 -14.22 19.64 -13.25
CA ASP A 265 -15.55 19.56 -13.90
C ASP A 265 -16.33 18.25 -13.63
N LYS A 266 -15.89 17.44 -12.66
CA LYS A 266 -16.57 16.25 -12.13
C LYS A 266 -17.10 16.51 -10.73
N VAL A 267 -18.17 15.81 -10.37
CA VAL A 267 -18.85 15.96 -9.08
C VAL A 267 -18.65 14.71 -8.24
N TYR A 268 -18.21 14.90 -7.01
CA TYR A 268 -17.89 13.84 -6.06
C TYR A 268 -18.73 13.99 -4.80
N ASN A 269 -19.19 12.87 -4.25
CA ASN A 269 -19.81 12.84 -2.93
C ASN A 269 -18.83 12.24 -1.93
N VAL A 270 -18.29 13.09 -1.06
CA VAL A 270 -17.25 12.71 -0.09
C VAL A 270 -17.79 12.56 1.32
N HIS A 271 -19.12 12.52 1.53
CA HIS A 271 -19.70 12.43 2.87
C HIS A 271 -19.20 11.21 3.67
N THR A 272 -19.13 10.05 3.04
CA THR A 272 -18.59 8.82 3.66
C THR A 272 -17.08 8.82 3.80
N PHE A 273 -16.39 9.76 3.15
CA PHE A 273 -14.94 9.87 3.13
C PHE A 273 -14.41 10.99 4.05
N LEU A 274 -15.29 11.72 4.76
CA LEU A 274 -14.88 12.82 5.63
C LEU A 274 -13.87 12.38 6.70
N ASN A 275 -14.18 11.29 7.41
CA ASN A 275 -13.35 10.75 8.49
C ASN A 275 -12.15 9.94 7.99
N GLU A 276 -12.21 9.45 6.75
CA GLU A 276 -11.16 8.67 6.12
C GLU A 276 -10.14 9.54 5.38
N HIS A 277 -10.45 10.83 5.20
CA HIS A 277 -9.58 11.74 4.49
C HIS A 277 -8.32 12.05 5.33
N PRO A 278 -7.12 11.72 4.84
CA PRO A 278 -5.87 11.88 5.60
C PRO A 278 -5.52 13.34 5.92
N GLY A 279 -6.10 14.31 5.20
CA GLY A 279 -5.96 15.74 5.49
C GLY A 279 -7.03 16.31 6.44
N GLY A 280 -7.84 15.45 7.07
CA GLY A 280 -8.94 15.84 7.95
C GLY A 280 -10.23 16.19 7.21
N GLU A 281 -11.36 16.15 7.92
CA GLU A 281 -12.69 16.45 7.35
C GLU A 281 -12.93 17.94 7.07
N GLU A 282 -12.26 18.82 7.84
CA GLU A 282 -12.48 20.27 7.79
C GLU A 282 -12.21 20.84 6.39
N ILE A 283 -11.15 20.36 5.74
CA ILE A 283 -10.76 20.83 4.41
C ILE A 283 -11.81 20.46 3.34
N LEU A 284 -12.50 19.32 3.50
CA LEU A 284 -13.56 18.88 2.59
C LEU A 284 -14.85 19.65 2.84
N LEU A 285 -15.16 19.94 4.11
CA LEU A 285 -16.32 20.75 4.49
C LEU A 285 -16.20 22.21 4.02
N ASP A 286 -15.00 22.78 4.05
CA ASP A 286 -14.72 24.13 3.55
C ASP A 286 -14.97 24.27 2.04
N HIS A 287 -14.78 23.17 1.31
CA HIS A 287 -15.01 23.07 -0.14
C HIS A 287 -16.38 22.53 -0.51
N LYS A 288 -17.27 22.28 0.46
CA LYS A 288 -18.65 21.86 0.22
C LYS A 288 -19.37 22.85 -0.69
N GLY A 289 -19.93 22.35 -1.79
CA GLY A 289 -20.68 23.16 -2.75
C GLY A 289 -19.81 24.09 -3.60
N LYS A 290 -18.48 23.96 -3.51
CA LYS A 290 -17.51 24.78 -4.24
C LYS A 290 -16.68 23.92 -5.21
N ASP A 291 -15.97 24.63 -6.08
CA ASP A 291 -14.97 24.08 -6.99
C ASP A 291 -13.62 24.13 -6.29
N GLY A 292 -13.17 22.97 -5.82
CA GLY A 292 -11.90 22.80 -5.10
C GLY A 292 -10.78 22.33 -6.01
N SER A 293 -10.94 22.41 -7.34
CA SER A 293 -9.95 21.87 -8.29
C SER A 293 -8.57 22.51 -8.11
N GLU A 294 -8.51 23.80 -7.76
CA GLU A 294 -7.25 24.52 -7.56
C GLU A 294 -6.57 24.08 -6.27
N ASP A 295 -7.28 24.07 -5.14
CA ASP A 295 -6.74 23.61 -3.86
C ASP A 295 -6.36 22.12 -3.89
N PHE A 296 -7.11 21.31 -4.62
CA PHE A 296 -6.82 19.90 -4.84
C PHE A 296 -5.55 19.66 -5.68
N ASP A 297 -5.34 20.48 -6.71
CA ASP A 297 -4.13 20.45 -7.54
C ASP A 297 -2.92 20.96 -6.74
N ASP A 298 -3.09 22.02 -5.95
CA ASP A 298 -2.00 22.63 -5.18
C ASP A 298 -1.48 21.70 -4.06
N VAL A 299 -2.33 20.83 -3.51
CA VAL A 299 -1.94 19.85 -2.48
C VAL A 299 -1.14 18.67 -3.05
N GLY A 300 -1.34 18.27 -4.31
CA GLY A 300 -0.53 17.21 -4.92
C GLY A 300 -0.88 15.77 -4.49
N HIS A 301 -2.10 15.34 -4.75
CA HIS A 301 -2.59 13.99 -4.40
C HIS A 301 -1.85 12.86 -5.14
N SER A 302 -1.65 11.73 -4.46
CA SER A 302 -1.00 10.54 -5.03
C SER A 302 -1.83 9.88 -6.14
N LYS A 303 -1.21 8.98 -6.91
CA LYS A 303 -1.93 8.18 -7.94
C LYS A 303 -3.04 7.33 -7.33
N ASP A 304 -2.82 6.81 -6.12
CA ASP A 304 -3.76 5.95 -5.43
C ASP A 304 -4.96 6.77 -4.91
N ALA A 305 -4.72 8.00 -4.44
CA ALA A 305 -5.79 8.94 -4.13
C ALA A 305 -6.66 9.26 -5.36
N MET A 306 -6.03 9.45 -6.52
CA MET A 306 -6.75 9.66 -7.79
C MET A 306 -7.56 8.44 -8.24
N GLU A 307 -7.12 7.23 -7.89
CA GLU A 307 -7.88 6.00 -8.12
C GLU A 307 -9.07 5.91 -7.17
N LEU A 308 -8.86 6.18 -5.89
CA LEU A 308 -9.88 6.16 -4.86
C LEU A 308 -11.01 7.15 -5.16
N MET A 309 -10.69 8.34 -5.69
CA MET A 309 -11.69 9.33 -6.12
C MET A 309 -12.71 8.79 -7.13
N LYS A 310 -12.31 7.83 -7.98
CA LYS A 310 -13.22 7.24 -8.98
C LYS A 310 -14.41 6.56 -8.31
N LYS A 311 -14.26 6.05 -7.07
CA LYS A 311 -15.31 5.40 -6.27
C LYS A 311 -16.38 6.40 -5.82
N TYR A 312 -15.99 7.63 -5.52
CA TYR A 312 -16.87 8.68 -4.97
C TYR A 312 -17.45 9.61 -6.05
N GLN A 313 -17.17 9.35 -7.33
CA GLN A 313 -17.69 10.15 -8.44
C GLN A 313 -19.20 9.89 -8.61
N VAL A 314 -20.00 10.95 -8.49
CA VAL A 314 -21.47 10.89 -8.62
C VAL A 314 -22.00 11.51 -9.91
N GLY A 315 -21.19 12.31 -10.60
CA GLY A 315 -21.63 13.04 -11.79
C GLY A 315 -20.57 13.85 -12.51
N THR A 316 -21.01 14.57 -13.54
CA THR A 316 -20.23 15.60 -14.24
C THR A 316 -20.99 16.93 -14.26
N ILE A 317 -20.26 18.04 -14.42
CA ILE A 317 -20.89 19.35 -14.59
C ILE A 317 -21.43 19.50 -16.02
N ASP A 318 -22.57 20.18 -16.13
CA ASP A 318 -23.19 20.54 -17.41
C ASP A 318 -22.19 21.21 -18.36
N ASP A 319 -22.22 20.80 -19.63
CA ASP A 319 -21.30 21.24 -20.68
C ASP A 319 -21.25 22.78 -20.81
N SER A 320 -22.33 23.49 -20.45
CA SER A 320 -22.41 24.95 -20.50
C SER A 320 -21.69 25.69 -19.36
N GLU A 321 -21.37 25.01 -18.26
CA GLU A 321 -20.73 25.59 -17.06
C GLU A 321 -19.31 25.04 -16.79
N ARG A 322 -18.76 24.25 -17.73
CA ARG A 322 -17.41 23.70 -17.62
C ARG A 322 -16.37 24.80 -17.68
N ALA A 323 -15.46 24.80 -16.69
CA ALA A 323 -14.37 25.77 -16.67
C ALA A 323 -13.32 25.45 -17.75
N ASN A 324 -13.30 24.23 -18.31
CA ASN A 324 -12.34 23.76 -19.33
C ASN A 324 -10.90 24.15 -18.99
N LYS A 325 -10.55 24.19 -17.69
CA LYS A 325 -9.19 24.42 -17.25
C LYS A 325 -8.49 23.06 -17.23
N PRO A 326 -7.48 22.82 -18.08
CA PRO A 326 -6.69 21.61 -17.96
C PRO A 326 -5.96 21.61 -16.60
N PRO A 327 -5.78 20.43 -15.97
CA PRO A 327 -4.96 20.32 -14.77
C PRO A 327 -3.56 20.90 -15.03
N ARG A 328 -2.96 21.55 -14.04
CA ARG A 328 -1.64 22.18 -14.21
C ARG A 328 -0.59 21.12 -14.59
N LYS A 329 0.19 21.42 -15.63
CA LYS A 329 1.16 20.48 -16.23
C LYS A 329 2.35 20.29 -15.29
N GLY A 330 2.56 19.05 -14.82
CA GLY A 330 3.63 18.68 -13.87
C GLY A 330 3.17 17.72 -12.76
N TRP A 331 1.86 17.49 -12.68
CA TRP A 331 1.16 16.95 -11.53
C TRP A 331 1.00 15.42 -11.48
N VAL A 332 1.95 14.65 -12.02
CA VAL A 332 2.12 13.23 -11.65
C VAL A 332 3.54 12.85 -12.05
N ALA A 333 4.29 12.15 -11.18
CA ALA A 333 5.39 11.31 -11.63
C ALA A 333 4.83 10.23 -12.58
N GLY A 334 4.56 10.58 -13.85
CA GLY A 334 4.07 9.65 -14.86
C GLY A 334 2.92 10.08 -15.78
N TYR A 335 2.41 11.33 -15.76
CA TYR A 335 1.52 11.79 -16.84
C TYR A 335 2.33 12.36 -18.01
N ASN A 336 3.16 11.50 -18.62
CA ASN A 336 3.59 11.72 -19.99
C ASN A 336 2.53 11.09 -20.89
N THR A 337 1.82 11.91 -21.66
CA THR A 337 1.27 11.47 -22.95
C THR A 337 2.44 11.19 -23.87
N ASN A 338 3.11 10.06 -23.66
CA ASN A 338 3.90 9.46 -24.72
C ASN A 338 2.90 8.80 -25.65
N GLU A 339 2.67 9.42 -26.80
CA GLU A 339 2.24 8.67 -27.98
C GLU A 339 3.06 7.39 -28.03
N GLN A 340 2.38 6.23 -27.99
CA GLN A 340 3.00 4.95 -28.23
C GLN A 340 3.63 4.97 -29.63
N LYS A 341 4.90 5.32 -29.72
CA LYS A 341 5.72 4.91 -30.85
C LYS A 341 5.91 3.40 -30.72
N ASN A 342 5.06 2.68 -31.44
CA ASN A 342 5.22 1.27 -31.73
C ASN A 342 6.66 1.02 -32.21
N VAL A 343 7.53 0.54 -31.32
CA VAL A 343 8.79 -0.06 -31.73
C VAL A 343 8.45 -1.45 -32.24
N ARG A 344 8.33 -1.55 -33.55
CA ARG A 344 8.08 -2.80 -34.29
C ARG A 344 9.35 -3.65 -34.23
N GLY A 345 9.60 -4.30 -33.09
CA GLY A 345 10.57 -5.40 -32.98
C GLY A 345 10.00 -6.68 -33.61
N PRO A 346 10.84 -7.60 -34.13
CA PRO A 346 10.38 -8.81 -34.81
C PRO A 346 9.78 -9.79 -33.79
N GLY A 347 8.49 -9.62 -33.51
CA GLY A 347 7.74 -10.45 -32.59
C GLY A 347 7.42 -11.81 -33.22
N MET A 348 7.96 -12.88 -32.64
CA MET A 348 7.18 -14.11 -32.57
C MET A 348 6.30 -13.97 -31.31
N PRO A 349 4.96 -14.01 -31.43
CA PRO A 349 4.07 -13.76 -30.30
C PRO A 349 4.31 -14.82 -29.22
N PHE A 350 4.64 -14.38 -28.00
CA PHE A 350 4.97 -15.22 -26.85
C PHE A 350 3.96 -16.35 -26.58
N TYR A 351 2.68 -16.14 -26.95
CA TYR A 351 1.63 -17.16 -26.88
C TYR A 351 1.90 -18.41 -27.72
N LEU A 352 2.59 -18.30 -28.86
CA LEU A 352 2.98 -19.47 -29.67
C LEU A 352 4.04 -20.30 -28.96
N LEU A 353 5.00 -19.66 -28.28
CA LEU A 353 6.03 -20.33 -27.50
C LEU A 353 5.41 -21.05 -26.29
N MET A 354 4.50 -20.38 -25.58
CA MET A 354 3.77 -20.97 -24.45
C MET A 354 2.84 -22.11 -24.89
N SER A 355 2.15 -21.99 -26.03
CA SER A 355 1.33 -23.08 -26.57
C SER A 355 2.16 -24.31 -26.97
N GLY A 356 3.38 -24.10 -27.47
CA GLY A 356 4.29 -25.19 -27.82
C GLY A 356 4.78 -25.95 -26.59
N ILE A 357 5.07 -25.23 -25.51
CA ILE A 357 5.52 -25.82 -24.24
C ILE A 357 4.39 -26.65 -23.59
N VAL A 358 3.15 -26.15 -23.61
CA VAL A 358 1.98 -26.87 -23.05
C VAL A 358 1.68 -28.14 -23.85
N LEU A 359 1.78 -28.11 -25.18
CA LEU A 359 1.59 -29.28 -26.02
C LEU A 359 2.69 -30.33 -25.82
N ALA A 360 3.95 -29.88 -25.71
CA ALA A 360 5.08 -30.77 -25.45
C ALA A 360 4.98 -31.44 -24.07
N ALA A 361 4.61 -30.67 -23.03
CA ALA A 361 4.37 -31.21 -21.70
C ALA A 361 3.21 -32.22 -21.68
N SER A 362 2.12 -31.94 -22.40
CA SER A 362 0.97 -32.84 -22.52
C SER A 362 1.34 -34.15 -23.23
N PHE A 363 2.17 -34.07 -24.28
CA PHE A 363 2.63 -35.26 -25.00
C PHE A 363 3.60 -36.10 -24.15
N LEU A 364 4.49 -35.45 -23.40
CA LEU A 364 5.40 -36.12 -22.47
C LEU A 364 4.63 -36.82 -21.34
N PHE A 365 3.58 -36.17 -20.80
CA PHE A 365 2.70 -36.76 -19.80
C PHE A 365 1.97 -38.00 -20.32
N PHE A 366 1.43 -37.97 -21.55
CA PHE A 366 0.79 -39.13 -22.16
C PHE A 366 1.77 -40.26 -22.49
N ALA A 367 2.99 -39.93 -22.93
CA ALA A 367 4.04 -40.91 -23.19
C ALA A 367 4.50 -41.59 -21.89
N LEU A 368 4.66 -40.84 -20.81
CA LEU A 368 4.99 -41.38 -19.48
C LEU A 368 3.84 -42.22 -18.92
N LYS A 369 2.58 -41.80 -19.08
CA LYS A 369 1.40 -42.59 -18.68
C LYS A 369 1.37 -43.94 -19.39
N LYS A 370 1.63 -43.97 -20.70
CA LYS A 370 1.64 -45.22 -21.50
C LYS A 370 2.78 -46.17 -21.11
N VAL A 371 3.92 -45.64 -20.66
CA VAL A 371 5.08 -46.46 -20.25
C VAL A 371 4.96 -46.94 -18.80
N LEU A 372 4.31 -46.16 -17.91
CA LEU A 372 4.27 -46.45 -16.48
C LEU A 372 2.99 -47.17 -16.02
N ILE A 373 1.87 -47.08 -16.76
CA ILE A 373 0.56 -47.61 -16.32
C ILE A 373 0.06 -48.80 -17.18
N ASP A 374 0.52 -48.98 -18.42
CA ASP A 374 0.09 -50.10 -19.28
C ASP A 374 1.17 -51.18 -19.48
N PRO A 375 1.62 -51.86 -18.40
CA PRO A 375 1.95 -53.26 -18.55
C PRO A 375 1.25 -54.05 -17.45
N LEU A 376 0.13 -54.71 -17.79
CA LEU A 376 -0.44 -55.93 -17.16
C LEU A 376 -1.94 -56.04 -17.52
N ASP A 377 -2.28 -56.33 -18.79
CA ASP A 377 -3.58 -56.93 -19.12
C ASP A 377 -3.51 -57.82 -20.37
N ASP A 378 -2.52 -58.71 -20.43
CA ASP A 378 -2.38 -59.73 -21.48
C ASP A 378 -2.43 -61.15 -20.87
N SER A 379 -3.23 -61.36 -19.82
CA SER A 379 -3.40 -62.70 -19.23
C SER A 379 -4.84 -63.11 -18.87
N GLN A 380 -5.87 -62.48 -19.43
CA GLN A 380 -7.26 -62.97 -19.29
C GLN A 380 -8.05 -62.89 -20.60
N ASN A 381 -7.58 -63.59 -21.64
CA ASN A 381 -8.43 -64.06 -22.74
C ASN A 381 -7.79 -65.31 -23.40
N ALA A 382 -7.67 -66.37 -22.61
CA ALA A 382 -7.33 -67.71 -23.08
C ALA A 382 -8.02 -68.78 -22.21
N VAL A 383 -9.34 -68.67 -22.07
CA VAL A 383 -10.25 -69.76 -21.66
C VAL A 383 -11.65 -69.34 -22.10
N ASP A 384 -11.97 -69.65 -23.36
CA ASP A 384 -13.29 -70.03 -23.88
C ASP A 384 -13.11 -70.36 -25.37
N ALA A 385 -12.59 -71.57 -25.62
CA ALA A 385 -12.67 -72.30 -26.89
C ALA A 385 -12.74 -73.80 -26.58
#